data_AF-A0A661MI84-F1
#
_entry.id   AF-A0A661MI84-F1
#
_cell.length_a   1.000
_cell.length_b   1.000
_cell.length_c   1.000
_cell.angle_alpha   90.00
_cell.angle_beta   90.00
_cell.angle_gamma   90.00
#
_symmetry.space_group_name_H-M   'P 1'
#
loop_
_entity.id
_entity.type
_entity.pdbx_description
1 polymer ?
#
loop_
_entity_poly.entity_id
_entity_poly.type
_entity_poly.pdbx_seq_one_letter_code
_entity_poly.pdbx_strand_id
1 'polypeptide(L)'
;MATGACGIDCSVCRLDLLGECSTCGSGKSIEGARKRGAQERIFGGACPILACAIDSEVEFCPKDCDRFPCDKFRDNRYPFSEAYLNMQQRRRQAPPPSLSPIGEGVTVPEEYWRELSNRNIADLCENAGAIRRSTFSVILPFFHSSLRIDVEKKQVCIDLRGQWVTINHPLTVLMAVVYLLNVTEAEPLGQMVGVQELKSFHFFRGPHKLKISPVLKRYENDLRGFENAARALRGDKLDLADLAFKFSVFPKIPVYYLLWKGDDEFPANLVVLFDKSIENYLAADSIWGIVNLVSDLLVLGRGTDPLAARG
;
A
#
# COMPACT_ATOMS: atom_id res chain seq x y z
N MET A 1 5.63 22.83 9.33
CA MET A 1 6.83 22.18 8.75
C MET A 1 7.48 23.14 7.76
N ALA A 2 8.81 23.24 7.75
CA ALA A 2 9.55 24.12 6.81
C ALA A 2 9.82 23.48 5.43
N THR A 3 9.40 22.22 5.26
CA THR A 3 9.48 21.48 4.00
C THR A 3 8.51 22.04 2.98
N GLY A 4 9.03 22.46 1.83
CA GLY A 4 8.22 22.92 0.70
C GLY A 4 7.47 21.78 0.02
N ALA A 5 6.44 22.09 -0.77
CA ALA A 5 5.71 21.12 -1.59
C ALA A 5 6.63 20.25 -2.50
N CYS A 6 7.81 20.77 -2.90
CA CYS A 6 8.80 20.01 -3.65
C CYS A 6 9.56 18.95 -2.83
N GLY A 7 9.44 18.94 -1.50
CA GLY A 7 10.15 18.04 -0.58
C GLY A 7 11.49 18.57 -0.06
N ILE A 8 11.90 19.79 -0.46
CA ILE A 8 13.10 20.43 0.09
C ILE A 8 12.76 21.08 1.42
N ASP A 9 13.54 20.80 2.45
CA ASP A 9 13.47 21.53 3.71
C ASP A 9 14.14 22.89 3.55
N CYS A 10 13.35 23.96 3.63
CA CYS A 10 13.89 25.30 3.47
C CYS A 10 14.60 25.81 4.72
N SER A 11 14.37 25.22 5.91
CA SER A 11 15.04 25.69 7.14
C SER A 11 16.52 25.34 7.19
N VAL A 12 17.00 24.48 6.29
CA VAL A 12 18.43 24.17 6.13
C VAL A 12 19.10 25.01 5.04
N CYS A 13 18.38 25.96 4.44
CA CYS A 13 18.89 26.81 3.36
C CYS A 13 19.65 28.03 3.92
N ARG A 14 20.84 28.32 3.37
CA ARG A 14 21.61 29.52 3.74
C ARG A 14 20.86 30.83 3.48
N LEU A 15 20.01 30.88 2.44
CA LEU A 15 19.23 32.09 2.14
C LEU A 15 18.19 32.38 3.21
N ASP A 16 17.60 31.34 3.82
CA ASP A 16 16.72 31.47 4.98
C ASP A 16 17.51 31.96 6.20
N LEU A 17 18.68 31.37 6.44
CA LEU A 17 19.57 31.77 7.53
C LEU A 17 20.02 33.24 7.44
N LEU A 18 20.23 33.75 6.24
CA LEU A 18 20.62 35.14 5.98
C LEU A 18 19.43 36.11 5.94
N GLY A 19 18.19 35.62 6.04
CA GLY A 19 16.98 36.43 5.93
C GLY A 19 16.66 36.92 4.51
N GLU A 20 17.38 36.43 3.51
CA GLU A 20 17.14 36.74 2.09
C GLU A 20 15.96 35.94 1.51
N CYS A 21 15.64 34.81 2.15
CA CYS A 21 14.48 34.00 1.86
C CYS A 21 13.76 33.64 3.17
N SER A 22 12.66 32.91 3.05
CA SER A 22 11.89 32.38 4.18
C SER A 22 11.63 30.90 3.93
N THR A 23 11.32 30.16 5.00
CA THR A 23 10.81 28.79 4.88
C THR A 23 9.62 28.72 3.91
N CYS A 24 9.54 27.60 3.19
CA CYS A 24 8.36 27.27 2.41
C CYS A 24 7.36 26.49 3.29
N GLY A 25 6.27 26.03 2.68
CA GLY A 25 5.34 25.09 3.27
C GLY A 25 4.84 24.09 2.23
N SER A 26 4.05 23.13 2.69
CA SER A 26 3.40 22.15 1.82
C SER A 26 2.29 22.81 0.99
N GLY A 27 1.77 22.13 -0.02
CA GLY A 27 0.67 22.66 -0.83
C GLY A 27 -0.65 22.78 -0.06
N LYS A 28 -0.78 22.19 1.13
CA LYS A 28 -1.95 22.31 2.01
C LYS A 28 -1.72 23.20 3.23
N SER A 29 -0.52 23.74 3.41
CA SER A 29 -0.17 24.48 4.63
C SER A 29 -0.38 25.98 4.49
N ILE A 30 -0.65 26.65 5.62
CA ILE A 30 -0.78 28.10 5.69
C ILE A 30 0.53 28.78 5.30
N GLU A 31 1.68 28.19 5.67
CA GLU A 31 3.00 28.67 5.29
C GLU A 31 3.21 28.62 3.77
N GLY A 32 2.75 27.55 3.11
CA GLY A 32 2.76 27.43 1.65
C GLY A 32 1.94 28.53 0.97
N ALA A 33 0.71 28.77 1.46
CA ALA A 33 -0.15 29.83 0.97
C ALA A 33 0.47 31.23 1.17
N ARG A 34 1.04 31.51 2.35
CA ARG A 34 1.74 32.76 2.63
C ARG A 34 2.94 32.95 1.71
N LYS A 35 3.74 31.89 1.47
CA LYS A 35 4.90 31.94 0.59
C LYS A 35 4.49 32.26 -0.86
N ARG A 36 3.45 31.61 -1.38
CA ARG A 36 2.89 31.89 -2.71
C ARG A 36 2.49 33.36 -2.84
N GLY A 37 1.67 33.86 -1.92
CA GLY A 37 1.20 35.26 -1.95
C GLY A 37 2.33 36.28 -1.76
N ALA A 38 3.41 35.92 -1.06
CA ALA A 38 4.61 36.75 -0.98
C ALA A 38 5.37 36.78 -2.33
N GLN A 39 5.55 35.63 -2.97
CA GLN A 39 6.23 35.53 -4.26
C GLN A 39 5.49 36.28 -5.38
N GLU A 40 4.16 36.16 -5.43
CA GLU A 40 3.32 36.89 -6.40
C GLU A 40 3.47 38.40 -6.26
N ARG A 41 3.48 38.93 -5.02
CA ARG A 41 3.65 40.37 -4.75
C ARG A 41 5.05 40.89 -5.06
N ILE A 42 6.09 40.12 -4.74
CA ILE A 42 7.49 40.59 -4.81
C ILE A 42 8.09 40.34 -6.21
N PHE A 43 7.84 39.18 -6.80
CA PHE A 43 8.49 38.73 -8.03
C PHE A 43 7.57 38.72 -9.26
N GLY A 44 6.29 39.07 -9.10
CA GLY A 44 5.30 39.03 -10.19
C GLY A 44 4.87 37.60 -10.60
N GLY A 45 5.27 36.59 -9.82
CA GLY A 45 4.92 35.19 -10.05
C GLY A 45 5.33 34.27 -8.91
N ALA A 46 4.59 33.18 -8.73
CA ALA A 46 4.89 32.16 -7.72
C ALA A 46 5.80 31.05 -8.26
N CYS A 47 6.43 30.29 -7.35
CA CYS A 47 7.06 29.02 -7.72
C CYS A 47 6.03 28.09 -8.39
N PRO A 48 6.27 27.62 -9.63
CA PRO A 48 5.28 26.84 -10.37
C PRO A 48 4.97 25.48 -9.73
N ILE A 49 5.90 24.93 -8.93
CA ILE A 49 5.69 23.68 -8.18
C ILE A 49 4.74 23.94 -7.00
N LEU A 50 5.00 24.98 -6.21
CA LEU A 50 4.16 25.32 -5.05
C LEU A 50 2.76 25.74 -5.48
N ALA A 51 2.65 26.59 -6.51
CA ALA A 51 1.36 27.00 -7.06
C ALA A 51 0.54 25.78 -7.52
N CYS A 52 1.14 24.90 -8.33
CA CYS A 52 0.50 23.68 -8.79
C CYS A 52 0.06 22.77 -7.63
N ALA A 53 0.90 22.62 -6.61
CA ALA A 53 0.58 21.80 -5.44
C ALA A 53 -0.60 22.36 -4.64
N ILE A 54 -0.67 23.68 -4.44
CA ILE A 54 -1.80 24.36 -3.80
C ILE A 54 -3.07 24.17 -4.65
N ASP A 55 -3.00 24.48 -5.94
CA ASP A 55 -4.16 24.42 -6.85
C ASP A 55 -4.70 22.98 -7.01
N SER A 56 -3.84 21.98 -6.84
CA SER A 56 -4.20 20.56 -6.94
C SER A 56 -4.46 19.89 -5.59
N GLU A 57 -4.46 20.64 -4.48
CA GLU A 57 -4.58 20.12 -3.11
C GLU A 57 -3.59 18.98 -2.80
N VAL A 58 -2.36 19.06 -3.30
CA VAL A 58 -1.27 18.11 -3.06
C VAL A 58 -0.38 18.63 -1.94
N GLU A 59 -0.17 17.83 -0.89
CA GLU A 59 0.68 18.25 0.23
C GLU A 59 2.17 18.31 -0.19
N PHE A 60 2.76 17.17 -0.57
CA PHE A 60 4.13 17.09 -1.07
C PHE A 60 4.21 16.32 -2.38
N CYS A 61 4.73 16.91 -3.45
CA CYS A 61 4.78 16.26 -4.76
C CYS A 61 5.48 14.89 -4.74
N PRO A 62 6.65 14.69 -4.09
CA PRO A 62 7.29 13.38 -4.07
C PRO A 62 6.50 12.31 -3.30
N LYS A 63 5.71 12.71 -2.29
CA LYS A 63 4.95 11.80 -1.40
C LYS A 63 3.54 11.50 -1.95
N ASP A 64 2.88 12.51 -2.49
CA ASP A 64 1.41 12.51 -2.67
C ASP A 64 0.96 12.67 -4.12
N CYS A 65 1.82 13.16 -5.02
CA CYS A 65 1.44 13.37 -6.41
C CYS A 65 1.74 12.12 -7.26
N ASP A 66 0.71 11.47 -7.79
CA ASP A 66 0.84 10.32 -8.70
C ASP A 66 1.55 10.67 -10.01
N ARG A 67 1.54 11.94 -10.42
CA ARG A 67 2.23 12.42 -11.62
C ARG A 67 3.72 12.70 -11.37
N PHE A 68 4.17 12.73 -10.11
CA PHE A 68 5.58 12.94 -9.82
C PHE A 68 6.41 11.71 -10.26
N PRO A 69 7.56 11.89 -10.94
CA PRO A 69 8.12 13.15 -11.44
C PRO A 69 7.43 13.63 -12.73
N CYS A 70 7.05 14.91 -12.80
CA CYS A 70 6.36 15.53 -13.94
C CYS A 70 7.17 16.67 -14.59
N ASP A 71 6.65 17.21 -15.69
CA ASP A 71 7.28 18.26 -16.50
C ASP A 71 7.62 19.52 -15.70
N LYS A 72 6.83 19.86 -14.67
CA LYS A 72 7.13 20.96 -13.74
C LYS A 72 8.51 20.85 -13.07
N PHE A 73 8.99 19.62 -12.85
CA PHE A 73 10.33 19.33 -12.31
C PHE A 73 11.37 19.11 -13.42
N ARG A 74 10.97 18.57 -14.58
CA ARG A 74 11.87 18.25 -15.69
C ARG A 74 12.26 19.50 -16.48
N ASP A 75 11.30 20.31 -16.88
CA ASP A 75 11.50 21.46 -17.78
C ASP A 75 12.42 22.51 -17.14
N ASN A 76 12.17 22.80 -15.86
CA ASN A 76 12.93 23.80 -15.10
C ASN A 76 14.19 23.23 -14.43
N ARG A 77 14.39 21.91 -14.46
CA ARG A 77 15.49 21.18 -13.78
C ARG A 77 15.73 21.64 -12.34
N TYR A 78 14.65 21.91 -11.61
CA TYR A 78 14.66 22.41 -10.25
C TYR A 78 13.56 21.74 -9.41
N PRO A 79 13.80 21.43 -8.12
CA PRO A 79 15.10 21.48 -7.43
C PRO A 79 15.95 20.21 -7.62
N PHE A 80 15.45 19.23 -8.39
CA PHE A 80 16.07 17.92 -8.51
C PHE A 80 16.79 17.72 -9.84
N SER A 81 17.88 16.95 -9.81
CA SER A 81 18.61 16.54 -11.01
C SER A 81 17.81 15.54 -11.85
N GLU A 82 18.13 15.45 -13.14
CA GLU A 82 17.56 14.42 -14.02
C GLU A 82 17.82 13.00 -13.50
N ALA A 83 18.99 12.76 -12.91
CA ALA A 83 19.34 11.47 -12.32
C ALA A 83 18.36 11.08 -11.18
N TYR A 84 18.01 12.03 -10.30
CA TYR A 84 17.03 11.80 -9.24
C TYR A 84 15.63 11.56 -9.81
N LEU A 85 15.18 12.38 -10.77
CA LEU A 85 13.86 12.23 -11.39
C LEU A 85 13.75 10.89 -12.13
N ASN A 86 14.78 10.48 -12.87
CA ASN A 86 14.80 9.18 -13.56
C ASN A 86 14.82 8.01 -12.59
N MET A 87 15.53 8.12 -11.46
CA MET A 87 15.46 7.13 -10.38
C MET A 87 14.04 7.02 -9.80
N GLN A 88 13.40 8.15 -9.50
CA GLN A 88 12.02 8.17 -8.98
C GLN A 88 11.03 7.57 -9.98
N GLN A 89 11.14 7.91 -11.26
CA GLN A 89 10.28 7.34 -12.30
C GLN A 89 10.37 5.81 -12.32
N ARG A 90 11.60 5.25 -12.34
CA ARG A 90 11.80 3.79 -12.32
C ARG A 90 11.24 3.14 -11.05
N ARG A 91 11.52 3.72 -9.86
CA ARG A 91 11.09 3.14 -8.59
C ARG A 91 9.59 3.20 -8.35
N ARG A 92 8.90 4.23 -8.86
CA ARG A 92 7.43 4.37 -8.75
C ARG A 92 6.68 3.48 -9.73
N GLN A 93 7.35 3.01 -10.80
CA GLN A 93 6.81 2.02 -11.73
C GLN A 93 7.06 0.58 -11.24
N ALA A 94 8.04 0.38 -10.37
CA ALA A 94 8.29 -0.91 -9.75
C ALA A 94 7.18 -1.30 -8.76
N PRO A 95 6.89 -2.60 -8.61
CA PRO A 95 5.98 -3.09 -7.58
C PRO A 95 6.55 -2.81 -6.17
N PRO A 96 5.70 -2.81 -5.13
CA PRO A 96 6.18 -2.63 -3.76
C PRO A 96 7.22 -3.70 -3.39
N PRO A 97 8.14 -3.40 -2.44
CA PRO A 97 9.17 -4.36 -2.05
C PRO A 97 8.58 -5.64 -1.46
N SER A 98 8.89 -6.79 -2.06
CA SER A 98 8.59 -8.10 -1.49
C SER A 98 9.73 -8.53 -0.55
N LEU A 99 9.72 -7.99 0.68
CA LEU A 99 10.73 -8.28 1.71
C LEU A 99 10.12 -9.06 2.88
N SER A 100 10.93 -9.96 3.46
CA SER A 100 10.65 -10.64 4.73
C SER A 100 10.78 -9.65 5.90
N PRO A 101 10.33 -10.03 7.12
CA PRO A 101 10.48 -9.21 8.32
C PRO A 101 11.92 -8.78 8.64
N ILE A 102 12.92 -9.55 8.19
CA ILE A 102 14.34 -9.26 8.38
C ILE A 102 15.00 -8.60 7.16
N GLY A 103 14.22 -8.25 6.14
CA GLY A 103 14.68 -7.51 4.96
C GLY A 103 15.21 -8.36 3.82
N GLU A 104 15.03 -9.67 3.85
CA GLU A 104 15.42 -10.57 2.77
C GLU A 104 14.36 -10.61 1.66
N GLY A 105 14.77 -10.87 0.42
CA GLY A 105 13.84 -10.99 -0.71
C GLY A 105 12.93 -12.21 -0.54
N VAL A 106 11.62 -12.02 -0.67
CA VAL A 106 10.64 -13.11 -0.65
C VAL A 106 10.72 -13.89 -1.95
N THR A 107 10.74 -15.22 -1.85
CA THR A 107 10.59 -16.15 -2.96
C THR A 107 9.44 -17.11 -2.68
N VAL A 108 8.94 -17.78 -3.72
CA VAL A 108 7.95 -18.84 -3.56
C VAL A 108 8.69 -20.17 -3.59
N PRO A 109 8.68 -20.96 -2.51
CA PRO A 109 9.39 -22.24 -2.48
C PRO A 109 8.89 -23.17 -3.58
N GLU A 110 9.83 -23.89 -4.19
CA GLU A 110 9.54 -24.85 -5.25
C GLU A 110 8.68 -26.02 -4.74
N GLU A 111 8.85 -26.41 -3.47
CA GLU A 111 7.98 -27.40 -2.84
C GLU A 111 6.50 -27.00 -2.82
N TYR A 112 6.17 -25.71 -2.68
CA TYR A 112 4.79 -25.26 -2.61
C TYR A 112 4.07 -25.44 -3.95
N TRP A 113 4.76 -25.19 -5.05
CA TRP A 113 4.23 -25.47 -6.39
C TRP A 113 4.05 -26.97 -6.62
N ARG A 114 5.00 -27.78 -6.17
CA ARG A 114 4.92 -29.25 -6.26
C ARG A 114 3.75 -29.80 -5.46
N GLU A 115 3.54 -29.31 -4.24
CA GLU A 115 2.41 -29.70 -3.40
C GLU A 115 1.08 -29.29 -4.03
N LEU A 116 0.97 -28.06 -4.54
CA LEU A 116 -0.23 -27.63 -5.27
C LEU A 116 -0.51 -28.50 -6.50
N SER A 117 0.51 -28.93 -7.24
CA SER A 117 0.33 -29.78 -8.42
C SER A 117 -0.22 -31.17 -8.10
N ASN A 118 -0.04 -31.63 -6.85
CA ASN A 118 -0.55 -32.91 -6.37
C ASN A 118 -1.96 -32.80 -5.76
N ARG A 119 -2.53 -31.59 -5.63
CA ARG A 119 -3.89 -31.40 -5.09
C ARG A 119 -4.94 -31.71 -6.15
N ASN A 120 -6.11 -32.19 -5.68
CA ASN A 120 -7.31 -32.22 -6.50
C ASN A 120 -7.82 -30.78 -6.71
N ILE A 121 -7.82 -30.32 -7.97
CA ILE A 121 -8.25 -28.95 -8.32
C ILE A 121 -9.72 -28.70 -8.00
N ALA A 122 -10.59 -29.70 -8.06
CA ALA A 122 -12.02 -29.52 -7.75
C ALA A 122 -12.20 -29.16 -6.27
N ASP A 123 -11.68 -30.00 -5.37
CA ASP A 123 -11.74 -29.79 -3.92
C ASP A 123 -11.03 -28.49 -3.52
N LEU A 124 -9.90 -28.19 -4.17
CA LEU A 124 -9.17 -26.94 -3.97
C LEU A 124 -10.03 -25.72 -4.32
N CYS A 125 -10.70 -25.74 -5.48
CA CYS A 125 -11.55 -24.64 -5.92
C CYS A 125 -12.74 -24.43 -4.99
N GLU A 126 -13.41 -25.50 -4.59
CA GLU A 126 -14.54 -25.45 -3.65
C GLU A 126 -14.14 -24.82 -2.32
N ASN A 127 -13.09 -25.35 -1.68
CA ASN A 127 -12.62 -24.85 -0.38
C ASN A 127 -12.11 -23.41 -0.44
N ALA A 128 -11.41 -23.05 -1.53
CA ALA A 128 -10.81 -21.74 -1.71
C ALA A 128 -11.81 -20.63 -2.05
N GLY A 129 -13.03 -20.96 -2.47
CA GLY A 129 -13.91 -20.03 -3.16
C GLY A 129 -13.37 -19.60 -4.54
N ALA A 130 -12.63 -20.49 -5.19
CA ALA A 130 -11.99 -20.26 -6.48
C ALA A 130 -12.74 -20.96 -7.62
N ILE A 131 -12.51 -20.52 -8.86
CA ILE A 131 -13.13 -21.09 -10.05
C ILE A 131 -12.08 -21.88 -10.83
N ARG A 132 -12.39 -23.13 -11.18
CA ARG A 132 -11.53 -23.93 -12.05
C ARG A 132 -11.52 -23.33 -13.46
N ARG A 133 -10.33 -23.03 -13.99
CA ARG A 133 -10.17 -22.55 -15.37
C ARG A 133 -9.72 -23.65 -16.32
N SER A 134 -8.82 -24.52 -15.88
CA SER A 134 -8.36 -25.69 -16.63
C SER A 134 -7.94 -26.82 -15.67
N THR A 135 -7.21 -27.82 -16.15
CA THR A 135 -6.63 -28.87 -15.30
C THR A 135 -5.48 -28.36 -14.42
N PHE A 136 -4.79 -27.29 -14.83
CA PHE A 136 -3.63 -26.76 -14.11
C PHE A 136 -3.78 -25.30 -13.69
N SER A 137 -4.97 -24.72 -13.86
CA SER A 137 -5.22 -23.31 -13.57
C SER A 137 -6.51 -23.05 -12.82
N VAL A 138 -6.40 -22.19 -11.82
CA VAL A 138 -7.50 -21.71 -10.97
C VAL A 138 -7.60 -20.18 -11.03
N ILE A 139 -8.82 -19.66 -10.91
CA ILE A 139 -9.12 -18.25 -10.75
C ILE A 139 -9.53 -18.02 -9.30
N LEU A 140 -8.66 -17.38 -8.53
CA LEU A 140 -8.85 -17.08 -7.11
C LEU A 140 -9.30 -15.63 -6.94
N PRO A 141 -10.44 -15.35 -6.30
CA PRO A 141 -10.81 -13.98 -5.93
C PRO A 141 -9.73 -13.34 -5.04
N PHE A 142 -9.39 -12.09 -5.34
CA PHE A 142 -8.32 -11.37 -4.65
C PHE A 142 -8.66 -9.89 -4.54
N PHE A 143 -8.99 -9.42 -3.34
CA PHE A 143 -9.73 -8.17 -3.14
C PHE A 143 -10.95 -8.12 -4.08
N HIS A 144 -11.11 -7.04 -4.85
CA HIS A 144 -12.11 -6.91 -5.91
C HIS A 144 -11.58 -7.24 -7.33
N SER A 145 -10.42 -7.89 -7.40
CA SER A 145 -9.83 -8.41 -8.63
C SER A 145 -9.88 -9.94 -8.59
N SER A 146 -9.16 -10.60 -9.49
CA SER A 146 -8.97 -12.04 -9.51
C SER A 146 -7.56 -12.37 -9.93
N LEU A 147 -7.00 -13.42 -9.32
CA LEU A 147 -5.72 -14.00 -9.68
C LEU A 147 -5.97 -15.25 -10.51
N ARG A 148 -5.33 -15.36 -11.66
CA ARG A 148 -5.21 -16.62 -12.41
C ARG A 148 -3.88 -17.24 -12.05
N ILE A 149 -3.95 -18.36 -11.34
CA ILE A 149 -2.78 -19.12 -10.89
C ILE A 149 -2.65 -20.31 -11.83
N ASP A 150 -1.51 -20.41 -12.52
CA ASP A 150 -1.14 -21.54 -13.39
C ASP A 150 -0.04 -22.33 -12.67
N VAL A 151 -0.41 -23.51 -12.17
CA VAL A 151 0.44 -24.35 -11.33
C VAL A 151 1.55 -25.02 -12.15
N GLU A 152 1.28 -25.37 -13.41
CA GLU A 152 2.24 -25.98 -14.31
C GLU A 152 3.34 -24.98 -14.70
N LYS A 153 2.94 -23.76 -15.07
CA LYS A 153 3.87 -22.68 -15.43
C LYS A 153 4.44 -21.92 -14.23
N LYS A 154 3.93 -22.18 -13.02
CA LYS A 154 4.28 -21.46 -11.78
C LYS A 154 4.13 -19.95 -11.93
N GLN A 155 3.08 -19.54 -12.63
CA GLN A 155 2.85 -18.17 -13.02
C GLN A 155 1.52 -17.69 -12.47
N VAL A 156 1.49 -16.44 -12.01
CA VAL A 156 0.26 -15.79 -11.57
C VAL A 156 0.03 -14.54 -12.39
N CYS A 157 -1.19 -14.40 -12.89
CA CYS A 157 -1.68 -13.19 -13.54
C CYS A 157 -2.76 -12.56 -12.67
N ILE A 158 -2.90 -11.24 -12.72
CA ILE A 158 -3.98 -10.47 -12.10
C ILE A 158 -4.88 -9.89 -13.19
N ASP A 159 -6.19 -9.87 -12.94
CA ASP A 159 -7.15 -9.17 -13.79
C ASP A 159 -7.21 -7.67 -13.47
N LEU A 160 -6.74 -6.86 -14.42
CA LEU A 160 -6.86 -5.41 -14.39
C LEU A 160 -7.89 -4.99 -15.44
N ARG A 161 -9.16 -4.89 -15.01
CA ARG A 161 -10.28 -4.35 -15.82
C ARG A 161 -10.52 -5.15 -17.11
N GLY A 162 -10.50 -6.48 -17.00
CA GLY A 162 -10.71 -7.42 -18.10
C GLY A 162 -9.42 -7.84 -18.82
N GLN A 163 -8.26 -7.34 -18.41
CA GLN A 163 -6.96 -7.68 -18.98
C GLN A 163 -6.11 -8.45 -17.97
N TRP A 164 -5.70 -9.66 -18.35
CA TRP A 164 -4.81 -10.50 -17.53
C TRP A 164 -3.36 -10.06 -17.72
N VAL A 165 -2.73 -9.59 -16.65
CA VAL A 165 -1.32 -9.16 -16.64
C VAL A 165 -0.54 -10.00 -15.64
N THR A 166 0.67 -10.44 -16.01
CA THR A 166 1.55 -11.18 -15.10
C THR A 166 1.88 -10.34 -13.86
N ILE A 167 1.83 -10.94 -12.67
CA ILE A 167 2.27 -10.30 -11.43
C ILE A 167 3.80 -10.28 -11.37
N ASN A 168 4.37 -9.15 -10.94
CA ASN A 168 5.79 -9.02 -10.60
C ASN A 168 6.01 -8.76 -9.11
N HIS A 169 5.24 -9.44 -8.26
CA HIS A 169 5.26 -9.23 -6.81
C HIS A 169 5.29 -10.58 -6.07
N PRO A 170 6.50 -11.11 -5.75
CA PRO A 170 6.68 -12.42 -5.11
C PRO A 170 5.85 -12.64 -3.85
N LEU A 171 5.69 -11.61 -3.01
CA LEU A 171 4.88 -11.73 -1.79
C LEU A 171 3.41 -12.02 -2.10
N THR A 172 2.81 -11.39 -3.13
CA THR A 172 1.42 -11.71 -3.52
C THR A 172 1.31 -13.15 -4.02
N VAL A 173 2.28 -13.60 -4.82
CA VAL A 173 2.31 -14.98 -5.32
C VAL A 173 2.42 -15.97 -4.16
N LEU A 174 3.33 -15.72 -3.21
CA LEU A 174 3.50 -16.55 -2.03
C LEU A 174 2.21 -16.62 -1.22
N MET A 175 1.57 -15.48 -0.92
CA MET A 175 0.34 -15.45 -0.14
C MET A 175 -0.82 -16.20 -0.83
N ALA A 176 -0.93 -16.10 -2.16
CA ALA A 176 -1.94 -16.84 -2.92
C ALA A 176 -1.69 -18.36 -2.89
N VAL A 177 -0.43 -18.77 -3.06
CA VAL A 177 -0.02 -20.18 -3.02
C VAL A 177 -0.23 -20.78 -1.62
N VAL A 178 0.19 -20.07 -0.57
CA VAL A 178 0.01 -20.49 0.83
C VAL A 178 -1.47 -20.60 1.18
N TYR A 179 -2.30 -19.63 0.76
CA TYR A 179 -3.75 -19.72 0.95
C TYR A 179 -4.32 -20.98 0.31
N LEU A 180 -4.02 -21.24 -0.97
CA LEU A 180 -4.48 -22.45 -1.65
C LEU A 180 -3.99 -23.75 -0.99
N LEU A 181 -2.76 -23.78 -0.48
CA LEU A 181 -2.22 -24.97 0.18
C LEU A 181 -2.95 -25.29 1.49
N ASN A 182 -3.42 -24.29 2.22
CA ASN A 182 -3.92 -24.45 3.59
C ASN A 182 -5.43 -24.25 3.74
N VAL A 183 -6.12 -23.77 2.70
CA VAL A 183 -7.56 -23.54 2.79
C VAL A 183 -8.34 -24.85 2.94
N THR A 184 -9.37 -24.80 3.76
CA THR A 184 -10.27 -25.92 4.09
C THR A 184 -11.73 -25.51 3.89
N GLU A 185 -12.65 -26.45 4.10
CA GLU A 185 -14.10 -26.19 4.07
C GLU A 185 -14.57 -25.20 5.14
N ALA A 186 -13.86 -25.08 6.28
CA ALA A 186 -14.20 -24.14 7.35
C ALA A 186 -14.39 -22.70 6.82
N GLU A 187 -15.38 -21.99 7.34
CA GLU A 187 -15.71 -20.60 6.97
C GLU A 187 -15.18 -19.58 8.00
N PRO A 188 -15.06 -18.29 7.62
CA PRO A 188 -14.78 -17.22 8.58
C PRO A 188 -15.76 -17.20 9.75
N LEU A 189 -15.25 -16.97 10.96
CA LEU A 189 -16.05 -17.07 12.19
C LEU A 189 -16.90 -15.82 12.45
N GLY A 190 -16.61 -14.70 11.78
CA GLY A 190 -17.19 -13.39 12.06
C GLY A 190 -16.67 -12.74 13.35
N GLN A 191 -15.69 -13.34 14.02
CA GLN A 191 -15.13 -12.86 15.28
C GLN A 191 -13.86 -12.05 15.02
N MET A 192 -13.92 -10.74 15.24
CA MET A 192 -12.77 -9.84 15.15
C MET A 192 -11.87 -9.96 16.38
N VAL A 193 -10.57 -10.19 16.16
CA VAL A 193 -9.55 -10.29 17.20
C VAL A 193 -8.33 -9.43 16.88
N GLY A 194 -7.70 -8.88 17.91
CA GLY A 194 -6.44 -8.17 17.79
C GLY A 194 -5.24 -9.11 17.72
N VAL A 195 -4.07 -8.57 17.35
CA VAL A 195 -2.82 -9.34 17.25
C VAL A 195 -2.43 -10.05 18.57
N GLN A 196 -2.78 -9.47 19.73
CA GLN A 196 -2.48 -10.05 21.04
C GLN A 196 -3.33 -11.28 21.37
N GLU A 197 -4.45 -11.48 20.66
CA GLU A 197 -5.39 -12.58 20.87
C GLU A 197 -5.14 -13.75 19.89
N LEU A 198 -4.13 -13.62 19.02
CA LEU A 198 -3.66 -14.72 18.17
C LEU A 198 -2.80 -15.68 18.99
N LYS A 199 -2.92 -16.98 18.75
CA LYS A 199 -2.05 -18.05 19.31
C LYS A 199 -0.58 -17.74 19.07
N SER A 200 -0.27 -17.11 17.93
CA SER A 200 1.09 -16.75 17.51
C SER A 200 1.50 -15.31 17.86
N PHE A 201 0.81 -14.62 18.78
CA PHE A 201 1.06 -13.20 19.08
C PHE A 201 2.53 -12.85 19.39
N HIS A 202 3.28 -13.79 19.99
CA HIS A 202 4.71 -13.63 20.28
C HIS A 202 5.57 -13.41 19.02
N PHE A 203 5.14 -13.92 17.88
CA PHE A 203 5.81 -13.72 16.59
C PHE A 203 5.81 -12.24 16.21
N PHE A 204 4.75 -11.48 16.48
CA PHE A 204 4.58 -10.11 15.98
C PHE A 204 5.31 -9.04 16.80
N ARG A 205 6.58 -9.29 17.10
CA ARG A 205 7.45 -8.42 17.91
C ARG A 205 8.77 -8.14 17.18
N GLY A 206 9.44 -7.05 17.54
CA GLY A 206 10.73 -6.68 16.94
C GLY A 206 10.63 -6.55 15.40
N PRO A 207 11.53 -7.18 14.62
CA PRO A 207 11.48 -7.17 13.15
C PRO A 207 10.16 -7.67 12.55
N HIS A 208 9.45 -8.54 13.29
CA HIS A 208 8.19 -9.15 12.87
C HIS A 208 6.95 -8.37 13.31
N LYS A 209 7.12 -7.16 13.89
CA LYS A 209 5.97 -6.29 14.17
C LYS A 209 5.19 -6.03 12.88
N LEU A 210 3.86 -6.00 12.98
CA LEU A 210 2.99 -5.68 11.85
C LEU A 210 3.37 -4.33 11.23
N LYS A 211 3.58 -4.29 9.91
CA LYS A 211 4.08 -3.13 9.18
C LYS A 211 2.98 -2.12 8.85
N ILE A 212 2.36 -1.56 9.89
CA ILE A 212 1.25 -0.61 9.75
C ILE A 212 1.70 0.86 9.87
N SER A 213 2.90 1.10 10.40
CA SER A 213 3.46 2.45 10.58
C SER A 213 3.54 3.27 9.29
N PRO A 214 3.88 2.71 8.11
CA PRO A 214 3.86 3.47 6.86
C PRO A 214 2.46 3.99 6.49
N VAL A 215 1.40 3.20 6.75
CA VAL A 215 0.00 3.61 6.52
C VAL A 215 -0.35 4.75 7.46
N LEU A 216 -0.06 4.60 8.76
CA LEU A 216 -0.31 5.64 9.76
C LEU A 216 0.44 6.93 9.44
N LYS A 217 1.72 6.86 9.05
CA LYS A 217 2.52 8.03 8.64
C LYS A 217 2.02 8.72 7.38
N ARG A 218 1.42 7.97 6.46
CA ARG A 218 0.88 8.54 5.21
C ARG A 218 -0.40 9.31 5.48
N TYR A 219 -1.29 8.73 6.27
CA TYR A 219 -2.63 9.26 6.44
C TYR A 219 -2.76 10.08 7.70
N GLU A 220 -2.36 9.61 8.87
CA GLU A 220 -2.45 10.32 10.15
C GLU A 220 -3.80 11.06 10.32
N ASN A 221 -3.85 12.36 10.02
CA ASN A 221 -5.05 13.20 10.09
C ASN A 221 -5.84 13.35 8.77
N ASP A 222 -5.33 12.83 7.65
CA ASP A 222 -5.94 12.77 6.32
C ASP A 222 -6.86 11.55 6.17
N LEU A 223 -7.99 11.58 6.89
CA LEU A 223 -9.03 10.54 6.79
C LEU A 223 -9.54 10.38 5.35
N ARG A 224 -9.65 11.48 4.59
CA ARG A 224 -10.11 11.45 3.20
C ARG A 224 -9.11 10.70 2.31
N GLY A 225 -7.82 10.91 2.51
CA GLY A 225 -6.76 10.14 1.85
C GLY A 225 -6.85 8.65 2.14
N PHE A 226 -7.05 8.27 3.42
CA PHE A 226 -7.20 6.86 3.80
C PHE A 226 -8.46 6.24 3.19
N GLU A 227 -9.59 6.94 3.21
CA GLU A 227 -10.84 6.48 2.60
C GLU A 227 -10.69 6.26 1.09
N ASN A 228 -10.04 7.19 0.39
CA ASN A 228 -9.78 7.04 -1.05
C ASN A 228 -8.93 5.80 -1.35
N ALA A 229 -7.86 5.56 -0.58
CA ALA A 229 -7.00 4.40 -0.74
C ALA A 229 -7.71 3.07 -0.43
N ALA A 230 -8.49 3.04 0.64
CA ALA A 230 -9.29 1.88 1.01
C ALA A 230 -10.37 1.58 -0.06
N ARG A 231 -11.04 2.61 -0.59
CA ARG A 231 -12.00 2.48 -1.69
C ARG A 231 -11.36 2.07 -3.01
N ALA A 232 -10.12 2.46 -3.28
CA ALA A 232 -9.36 1.99 -4.44
C ALA A 232 -9.08 0.47 -4.37
N LEU A 233 -8.91 -0.07 -3.17
CA LEU A 233 -8.90 -1.52 -2.89
C LEU A 233 -10.31 -2.13 -2.75
N ARG A 234 -11.33 -1.28 -2.83
CA ARG A 234 -12.75 -1.60 -2.60
C ARG A 234 -12.97 -2.32 -1.26
N GLY A 235 -12.34 -1.82 -0.21
CA GLY A 235 -12.67 -2.26 1.15
C GLY A 235 -14.10 -1.89 1.52
N ASP A 236 -14.73 -2.74 2.34
CA ASP A 236 -16.05 -2.49 2.91
C ASP A 236 -15.90 -1.55 4.12
N LYS A 237 -16.58 -0.41 4.10
CA LYS A 237 -16.57 0.54 5.22
C LYS A 237 -17.29 -0.05 6.43
N LEU A 238 -16.75 0.17 7.62
CA LEU A 238 -17.30 -0.25 8.90
C LEU A 238 -17.43 0.94 9.86
N ASP A 239 -18.29 0.78 10.87
CA ASP A 239 -18.52 1.75 11.94
C ASP A 239 -17.87 1.26 13.25
N LEU A 240 -16.52 1.28 13.29
CA LEU A 240 -15.71 0.75 14.41
C LEU A 240 -14.59 1.71 14.88
N ALA A 241 -14.38 2.80 14.15
CA ALA A 241 -13.39 3.86 14.40
C ALA A 241 -13.83 5.11 13.61
N ASP A 242 -13.09 6.22 13.69
CA ASP A 242 -13.35 7.38 12.83
C ASP A 242 -13.36 6.99 11.35
N LEU A 243 -12.49 6.04 10.99
CA LEU A 243 -12.53 5.39 9.69
C LEU A 243 -12.07 3.93 9.79
N ALA A 244 -12.94 2.99 9.46
CA ALA A 244 -12.64 1.56 9.48
C ALA A 244 -13.02 0.88 8.16
N PHE A 245 -12.19 -0.07 7.71
CA PHE A 245 -12.43 -0.84 6.50
C PHE A 245 -12.08 -2.31 6.68
N LYS A 246 -12.90 -3.20 6.11
CA LYS A 246 -12.61 -4.63 5.92
C LYS A 246 -12.11 -4.86 4.50
N PHE A 247 -11.01 -5.59 4.38
CA PHE A 247 -10.46 -6.05 3.12
C PHE A 247 -10.52 -7.57 3.06
N SER A 248 -11.29 -8.11 2.11
CA SER A 248 -11.29 -9.54 1.79
C SER A 248 -10.13 -9.84 0.86
N VAL A 249 -8.94 -10.11 1.42
CA VAL A 249 -7.73 -10.33 0.62
C VAL A 249 -7.87 -11.58 -0.24
N PHE A 250 -8.36 -12.65 0.38
CA PHE A 250 -8.90 -13.86 -0.26
C PHE A 250 -10.28 -14.15 0.34
N PRO A 251 -11.11 -15.03 -0.24
CA PRO A 251 -12.48 -15.27 0.22
C PRO A 251 -12.60 -15.52 1.73
N LYS A 252 -11.67 -16.28 2.32
CA LYS A 252 -11.68 -16.63 3.75
C LYS A 252 -10.67 -15.86 4.61
N ILE A 253 -10.06 -14.80 4.07
CA ILE A 253 -9.05 -13.99 4.77
C ILE A 253 -9.48 -12.51 4.81
N PRO A 254 -10.48 -12.16 5.63
CA PRO A 254 -10.80 -10.76 5.92
C PRO A 254 -9.79 -10.17 6.92
N VAL A 255 -9.32 -8.95 6.63
CA VAL A 255 -8.52 -8.14 7.55
C VAL A 255 -9.12 -6.75 7.70
N TYR A 256 -8.99 -6.17 8.89
CA TYR A 256 -9.69 -4.94 9.25
C TYR A 256 -8.68 -3.87 9.64
N TYR A 257 -8.76 -2.68 9.06
CA TYR A 257 -7.92 -1.54 9.41
C TYR A 257 -8.80 -0.46 10.02
N LEU A 258 -8.48 -0.06 11.25
CA LEU A 258 -9.22 0.93 12.04
C LEU A 258 -8.29 2.11 12.33
N LEU A 259 -8.63 3.29 11.80
CA LEU A 259 -7.89 4.53 11.96
C LEU A 259 -8.70 5.48 12.86
N TRP A 260 -8.06 5.94 13.94
CA TRP A 260 -8.53 7.06 14.76
C TRP A 260 -7.67 8.28 14.45
N LYS A 261 -8.34 9.41 14.20
CA LYS A 261 -7.68 10.69 13.99
C LYS A 261 -7.07 11.15 15.31
N GLY A 262 -5.92 11.82 15.23
CA GLY A 262 -5.33 12.45 16.41
C GLY A 262 -6.07 13.73 16.79
N ASP A 263 -6.01 14.06 18.07
CA ASP A 263 -6.45 15.32 18.64
C ASP A 263 -5.36 15.93 19.53
N ASP A 264 -5.72 16.92 20.34
CA ASP A 264 -4.77 17.62 21.21
C ASP A 264 -4.30 16.75 22.39
N GLU A 265 -5.01 15.68 22.73
CA GLU A 265 -4.72 14.80 23.87
C GLU A 265 -4.03 13.49 23.43
N PHE A 266 -4.42 12.94 22.27
CA PHE A 266 -3.96 11.65 21.78
C PHE A 266 -3.50 11.70 20.31
N PRO A 267 -2.35 11.09 19.98
CA PRO A 267 -1.91 11.00 18.59
C PRO A 267 -2.82 10.07 17.77
N ALA A 268 -2.81 10.25 16.45
CA ALA A 268 -3.51 9.35 15.54
C ALA A 268 -3.03 7.90 15.73
N ASN A 269 -3.97 6.95 15.64
CA ASN A 269 -3.69 5.55 15.89
C ASN A 269 -4.29 4.66 14.80
N LEU A 270 -3.56 3.61 14.42
CA LEU A 270 -4.00 2.62 13.45
C LEU A 270 -3.89 1.23 14.07
N VAL A 271 -4.99 0.48 14.05
CA VAL A 271 -5.05 -0.90 14.53
C VAL A 271 -5.46 -1.82 13.37
N VAL A 272 -4.86 -3.00 13.34
CA VAL A 272 -5.28 -4.09 12.45
C VAL A 272 -5.90 -5.20 13.27
N LEU A 273 -7.11 -5.60 12.88
CA LEU A 273 -7.81 -6.77 13.43
C LEU A 273 -7.94 -7.85 12.35
N PHE A 274 -8.25 -9.06 12.80
CA PHE A 274 -8.39 -10.24 11.96
C PHE A 274 -9.69 -10.97 12.31
N ASP A 275 -10.23 -11.74 11.37
CA ASP A 275 -11.16 -12.81 11.76
C ASP A 275 -10.37 -13.92 12.44
N LYS A 276 -10.88 -14.44 13.56
CA LYS A 276 -10.21 -15.49 14.33
C LYS A 276 -9.92 -16.75 13.51
N SER A 277 -10.69 -17.02 12.46
CA SER A 277 -10.47 -18.15 11.55
C SER A 277 -9.13 -18.09 10.81
N ILE A 278 -8.47 -16.92 10.73
CA ILE A 278 -7.22 -16.75 9.99
C ILE A 278 -6.14 -17.76 10.41
N GLU A 279 -6.14 -18.16 11.68
CA GLU A 279 -5.19 -19.13 12.25
C GLU A 279 -5.43 -20.58 11.81
N ASN A 280 -6.58 -20.86 11.19
CA ASN A 280 -6.87 -22.16 10.59
C ASN A 280 -6.20 -22.31 9.23
N TYR A 281 -5.88 -21.20 8.56
CA TYR A 281 -5.34 -21.20 7.20
C TYR A 281 -3.90 -20.69 7.13
N LEU A 282 -3.50 -19.76 7.99
CA LEU A 282 -2.23 -19.05 7.86
C LEU A 282 -1.39 -19.14 9.13
N ALA A 283 -0.11 -19.49 8.95
CA ALA A 283 0.91 -19.32 9.97
C ALA A 283 1.26 -17.83 10.17
N ALA A 284 1.98 -17.52 11.25
CA ALA A 284 2.24 -16.14 11.69
C ALA A 284 2.98 -15.28 10.66
N ASP A 285 3.93 -15.87 9.93
CA ASP A 285 4.68 -15.25 8.85
C ASP A 285 3.78 -14.88 7.65
N SER A 286 2.80 -15.72 7.35
CA SER A 286 1.82 -15.53 6.29
C SER A 286 0.79 -14.48 6.68
N ILE A 287 0.33 -14.46 7.94
CA ILE A 287 -0.49 -13.36 8.48
C ILE A 287 0.27 -12.03 8.36
N TRP A 288 1.56 -12.01 8.74
CA TRP A 288 2.41 -10.83 8.56
C TRP A 288 2.51 -10.43 7.09
N GLY A 289 2.68 -11.39 6.18
CA GLY A 289 2.74 -11.17 4.73
C GLY A 289 1.46 -10.55 4.16
N ILE A 290 0.28 -11.01 4.61
CA ILE A 290 -1.02 -10.43 4.26
C ILE A 290 -1.11 -8.96 4.73
N VAL A 291 -0.73 -8.67 5.97
CA VAL A 291 -0.72 -7.29 6.50
C VAL A 291 0.27 -6.41 5.74
N ASN A 292 1.46 -6.92 5.41
CA ASN A 292 2.46 -6.18 4.63
C ASN A 292 1.91 -5.85 3.23
N LEU A 293 1.31 -6.82 2.55
CA LEU A 293 0.66 -6.62 1.24
C LEU A 293 -0.44 -5.55 1.30
N VAL A 294 -1.39 -5.67 2.23
CA VAL A 294 -2.48 -4.70 2.36
C VAL A 294 -1.95 -3.31 2.71
N SER A 295 -0.98 -3.23 3.62
CA SER A 295 -0.37 -1.96 4.05
C SER A 295 0.36 -1.27 2.91
N ASP A 296 1.14 -2.00 2.11
CA ASP A 296 1.85 -1.42 0.97
C ASP A 296 0.88 -0.93 -0.11
N LEU A 297 -0.20 -1.68 -0.38
CA LEU A 297 -1.24 -1.24 -1.32
C LEU A 297 -2.00 -0.01 -0.82
N LEU A 298 -2.29 0.06 0.49
CA LEU A 298 -2.87 1.25 1.11
C LEU A 298 -1.94 2.46 1.05
N VAL A 299 -0.63 2.27 1.28
CA VAL A 299 0.36 3.35 1.13
C VAL A 299 0.43 3.86 -0.30
N LEU A 300 0.35 2.96 -1.28
CA LEU A 300 0.36 3.37 -2.69
C LEU A 300 -0.96 4.02 -3.12
N GLY A 301 -2.10 3.63 -2.53
CA GLY A 301 -3.42 4.25 -2.77
C GLY A 301 -4.00 4.00 -4.16
N ARG A 302 -3.48 3.01 -4.89
CA ARG A 302 -3.81 2.74 -6.32
C ARG A 302 -4.52 1.41 -6.56
N GLY A 303 -5.17 0.86 -5.54
CA GLY A 303 -5.78 -0.48 -5.60
C GLY A 303 -4.71 -1.55 -5.86
N THR A 304 -5.02 -2.53 -6.70
CA THR A 304 -4.11 -3.64 -7.04
C THR A 304 -3.22 -3.36 -8.26
N ASP A 305 -3.40 -2.23 -8.95
CA ASP A 305 -2.61 -1.83 -10.13
C ASP A 305 -1.08 -1.86 -9.93
N PRO A 306 -0.52 -1.63 -8.72
CA PRO A 306 0.93 -1.71 -8.50
C PRO A 306 1.51 -3.13 -8.52
N LEU A 307 0.69 -4.19 -8.46
CA LEU A 307 1.17 -5.58 -8.42
C LEU A 307 1.52 -6.14 -9.80
N ALA A 308 0.97 -5.54 -10.86
CA ALA A 308 1.21 -5.96 -12.23
C ALA A 308 2.65 -5.65 -12.67
N ALA A 309 3.23 -6.57 -13.44
CA ALA A 309 4.45 -6.31 -14.19
C ALA A 309 4.18 -5.12 -15.13
N ARG A 310 4.94 -4.04 -14.97
CA ARG A 310 4.99 -2.96 -15.95
C ARG A 310 6.23 -3.19 -16.80
N GLY A 311 6.01 -3.43 -18.09
CA GLY A 311 7.08 -3.52 -19.09
C GLY A 311 7.81 -2.20 -19.27
#